data_AF-A0A7K4JV10-F1
#
_entry.id   AF-A0A7K4JV10-F1
#
_cell.length_a   1.000
_cell.length_b   1.000
_cell.length_c   1.000
_cell.angle_alpha   90.00
_cell.angle_beta   90.00
_cell.angle_gamma   90.00
#
_symmetry.space_group_name_H-M   'P 1'
#
loop_
_entity.id
_entity.type
_entity.pdbx_description
1 polymer ?
#
loop_
_entity_poly.entity_id
_entity_poly.type
_entity_poly.pdbx_seq_one_letter_code
_entity_poly.pdbx_strand_id
1 'polypeptide(L)' 'MAMDWVNREQNSPGALSRELASTERELDEARLAGKELRFHKEKKDILMLAAGQLGSLHSSNC' A
#
# COMPACT_ATOMS: atom_id res chain seq x y z
N MET A 1 -10.12 -1.63 -1.04
CA MET A 1 -9.83 -2.26 0.26
C MET A 1 -8.57 -3.13 0.17
N ALA A 2 -8.01 -3.63 1.28
CA ALA A 2 -6.71 -4.33 1.29
C ALA A 2 -6.70 -5.59 0.39
N MET A 3 -7.77 -6.41 0.42
CA MET A 3 -7.90 -7.59 -0.45
C MET A 3 -7.89 -7.23 -1.95
N ASP A 4 -8.44 -6.08 -2.35
CA ASP A 4 -8.40 -5.64 -3.74
C ASP A 4 -6.96 -5.39 -4.21
N TRP A 5 -6.10 -4.91 -3.30
CA TRP A 5 -4.67 -4.70 -3.58
C TRP A 5 -3.90 -6.01 -3.65
N VAL A 6 -4.21 -6.99 -2.79
CA VAL A 6 -3.66 -8.35 -2.87
C VAL A 6 -3.99 -8.99 -4.21
N ASN A 7 -5.26 -8.94 -4.63
CA ASN A 7 -5.70 -9.46 -5.92
C ASN A 7 -5.03 -8.71 -7.08
N ARG A 8 -4.88 -7.38 -6.98
CA ARG A 8 -4.15 -6.59 -7.99
C ARG A 8 -2.69 -6.99 -8.12
N GLU A 9 -2.01 -7.25 -7.01
CA GLU A 9 -0.61 -7.71 -7.03
C GLU A 9 -0.48 -9.09 -7.70
N GLN A 10 -1.42 -10.00 -7.46
CA GLN A 10 -1.43 -11.32 -8.12
C GLN A 10 -1.66 -11.22 -9.64
N ASN A 11 -2.51 -10.30 -10.08
CA ASN A 11 -2.77 -10.06 -11.50
C ASN A 11 -1.67 -9.20 -12.17
N SER A 12 -1.03 -8.30 -11.41
CA SER A 12 -0.01 -7.37 -11.86
C SER A 12 1.08 -7.23 -10.81
N PRO A 13 2.13 -8.07 -10.88
CA PRO A 13 3.24 -8.00 -9.94
C PRO A 13 3.87 -6.61 -9.87
N GLY A 14 4.16 -6.17 -8.65
CA GLY A 14 4.69 -4.86 -8.32
C GLY A 14 3.66 -3.73 -8.29
N ALA A 15 2.36 -3.99 -8.55
CA ALA A 15 1.33 -2.95 -8.45
C ALA A 15 1.23 -2.37 -7.04
N LEU A 16 1.27 -3.21 -6.02
CA LEU A 16 1.23 -2.80 -4.62
C LEU A 16 2.47 -2.00 -4.22
N SER A 17 3.66 -2.46 -4.63
CA SER A 17 4.92 -1.76 -4.33
C SER A 17 4.97 -0.38 -4.98
N ARG A 18 4.53 -0.27 -6.25
CA ARG A 18 4.42 1.02 -6.95
C ARG A 18 3.45 1.97 -6.26
N GLU A 19 2.28 1.47 -5.83
CA GLU A 19 1.29 2.30 -5.15
C GLU A 19 1.78 2.77 -3.77
N LEU A 20 2.50 1.92 -3.03
CA LEU A 20 3.15 2.31 -1.77
C LEU A 20 4.12 3.46 -1.99
N ALA A 21 5.03 3.33 -2.95
CA ALA A 21 5.99 4.37 -3.27
C ALA A 21 5.31 5.70 -3.70
N SER A 22 4.24 5.63 -4.49
CA SER A 22 3.44 6.82 -4.85
C SER A 22 2.82 7.47 -3.62
N THR A 23 2.22 6.67 -2.75
CA THR A 23 1.54 7.16 -1.55
C THR A 23 2.52 7.80 -0.56
N GLU A 24 3.73 7.26 -0.44
CA GLU A 24 4.79 7.85 0.39
C GLU A 24 5.25 9.21 -0.15
N ARG A 25 5.47 9.29 -1.47
CA ARG A 25 5.81 10.56 -2.12
C ARG A 25 4.72 11.61 -1.94
N GLU A 26 3.45 11.25 -2.17
CA GLU A 26 2.32 12.16 -1.95
C GLU A 26 2.22 12.62 -0.49
N LEU A 27 2.54 11.75 0.47
CA LEU A 27 2.54 12.07 1.88
C LEU A 27 3.65 13.08 2.22
N ASP A 28 4.84 12.89 1.68
CA ASP A 28 5.95 13.82 1.84
C ASP A 28 5.65 15.18 1.20
N GLU A 29 5.08 15.19 -0.01
CA GLU A 29 4.64 16.41 -0.69
C GLU A 29 3.54 17.15 0.11
N ALA A 30 2.55 16.42 0.63
CA ALA A 30 1.50 16.98 1.47
C ALA A 30 2.08 17.51 2.79
N ARG A 31 3.07 16.84 3.37
CA ARG A 31 3.73 17.25 4.62
C ARG A 31 4.53 18.54 4.42
N LEU A 32 5.28 18.64 3.33
CA LEU A 32 6.02 19.85 2.95
C LEU A 32 5.08 21.02 2.67
N ALA A 33 3.92 20.74 2.07
CA ALA A 33 2.89 21.74 1.79
C ALA A 33 2.00 22.10 3.00
N GLY A 34 2.19 21.46 4.16
CA GLY A 34 1.33 21.67 5.34
C GLY A 34 -0.12 21.23 5.12
N LYS A 35 -0.37 20.32 4.17
CA LYS A 35 -1.70 19.79 3.84
C LYS A 35 -2.09 18.68 4.81
N GLU A 36 -3.39 18.39 4.87
CA GLU A 36 -3.92 17.28 5.65
C GLU A 36 -3.33 15.94 5.19
N LEU A 37 -2.79 15.16 6.12
CA LEU A 37 -2.13 13.87 5.83
C LEU A 37 -3.02 12.65 6.05
N ARG A 38 -4.24 12.86 6.56
CA ARG A 38 -5.12 11.77 7.00
C ARG A 38 -5.40 10.79 5.87
N PHE A 39 -5.79 11.29 4.71
CA PHE A 39 -6.07 10.48 3.53
C PHE A 39 -4.86 9.64 3.09
N HIS A 40 -3.67 10.25 3.00
CA HIS A 40 -2.45 9.54 2.60
C HIS A 40 -2.03 8.47 3.62
N LYS A 41 -2.21 8.74 4.93
CA LYS A 41 -1.96 7.77 5.99
C LYS A 41 -2.94 6.60 5.95
N GLU A 42 -4.24 6.87 5.83
CA GLU A 42 -5.27 5.82 5.70
C GLU A 42 -5.02 4.94 4.46
N LYS A 43 -4.65 5.55 3.32
CA LYS A 43 -4.26 4.82 2.10
C LYS A 43 -3.03 3.94 2.35
N LYS A 44 -1.98 4.49 2.97
CA LYS A 44 -0.75 3.75 3.30
C LYS A 44 -1.04 2.56 4.22
N ASP A 45 -1.89 2.73 5.23
CA ASP A 45 -2.28 1.65 6.13
C ASP A 45 -2.98 0.49 5.39
N ILE A 46 -3.90 0.81 4.48
CA ILE A 46 -4.58 -0.21 3.63
C ILE A 46 -3.57 -0.97 2.78
N LEU A 47 -2.60 -0.28 2.18
CA LEU A 47 -1.55 -0.90 1.35
C LEU A 47 -0.61 -1.76 2.19
N MET A 48 -0.21 -1.31 3.37
CA MET A 48 0.61 -2.08 4.31
C MET A 48 -0.11 -3.34 4.80
N LEU A 49 -1.42 -3.26 5.06
CA LEU A 49 -2.23 -4.42 5.39
C LEU A 49 -2.25 -5.44 4.24
N ALA A 50 -2.39 -4.97 2.98
CA ALA A 50 -2.30 -5.85 1.81
C ALA A 50 -0.92 -6.50 1.67
N ALA A 51 0.16 -5.75 1.91
CA ALA A 51 1.53 -6.27 1.88
C ALA A 51 1.76 -7.36 2.93
N GLY A 52 1.26 -7.15 4.15
CA GLY A 52 1.32 -8.14 5.23
C GLY A 52 0.54 -9.42 4.91
N GLN A 53 -0.61 -9.30 4.23
CA GLN A 53 -1.38 -10.45 3.78
C GLN A 53 -0.63 -11.26 2.71
N LEU A 54 0.07 -10.61 1.78
CA LEU A 54 0.92 -11.31 0.80
C LEU A 54 2.09 -12.03 1.46
N GLY A 55 2.72 -11.43 2.48
CA GLY A 55 3.77 -12.07 3.27
C GLY A 55 3.27 -13.28 4.06
N SER A 56 2.06 -13.20 4.62
CA SER A 56 1.40 -14.31 5.33
C SER A 56 0.95 -15.44 4.38
N LEU A 57 0.40 -15.08 3.21
CA LEU A 57 0.05 -16.03 2.15
C LEU A 57 1.28 -16.79 1.66
N HIS A 58 2.43 -16.13 1.52
CA HIS A 58 3.67 -16.80 1.11
C HIS A 58 4.20 -17.78 2.17
N SER A 59 3.98 -17.49 3.46
CA SER A 59 4.44 -18.34 4.57
C SER A 59 3.51 -19.52 4.87
N SER A 60 2.33 -19.58 4.28
CA SER A 60 1.33 -20.65 4.49
C SER A 60 1.43 -21.78 3.46
N ASN A 61 2.41 -21.71 2.55
CA ASN A 61 2.56 -22.61 1.41
C ASN A 61 3.78 -23.55 1.51
N CYS A 62 4.34 -23.74 2.71
CA CYS A 62 5.41 -24.68 3.00
C CYS A 62 4.99 -25.75 4.02
#